data_AF-A0A848WYJ6-F1
#
_entry.id   AF-A0A848WYJ6-F1
#
_cell.length_a   1.000
_cell.length_b   1.000
_cell.length_c   1.000
_cell.angle_alpha   90.00
_cell.angle_beta   90.00
_cell.angle_gamma   90.00
#
_symmetry.space_group_name_H-M   'P 1'
#
loop_
_entity.id
_entity.type
_entity.pdbx_description
1 polymer ?
#
loop_
_entity_poly.entity_id
_entity_poly.type
_entity_poly.pdbx_seq_one_letter_code
_entity_poly.pdbx_strand_id
1 'polypeptide(L)'
;ARAYVDTGPILERELARRAGLGWFGRNTMLIHPRRGSYFFLGVLLVERELEPDVPFEADHCGSCHACLDACPTGALLGRDEAGAPVIDARRCISYLTIELRGSIPTELRPLMGNRIYGCDICQEVCPFNQSFAAESREPRYSARGPGERPVGVEPVPGEEVPEGSALPGTDGPGLVSLMRMTEAEWSAYTRGSALRRVGYSGFKRNVAVAMGNWLASVAAETTDGEVNGRTSMRSAAGASVAEAIAVLEAAADEGDALIREHAEWALSRF
;
A
#
# COMPACT_ATOMS: atom_id res chain seq x y z
N ALA A 1 -17.62 26.41 7.25
CA ALA A 1 -16.61 25.77 6.39
C ALA A 1 -16.82 24.26 6.40
N ARG A 2 -16.53 23.57 5.30
CA ARG A 2 -16.63 22.11 5.20
C ARG A 2 -15.28 21.52 4.80
N ALA A 3 -14.78 20.57 5.58
CA ALA A 3 -13.50 19.93 5.34
C ALA A 3 -13.67 18.59 4.61
N TYR A 4 -12.73 18.27 3.72
CA TYR A 4 -12.62 16.99 3.04
C TYR A 4 -11.17 16.50 3.03
N VAL A 5 -11.02 15.18 3.20
CA VAL A 5 -9.79 14.42 3.01
C VAL A 5 -10.20 13.05 2.47
N ASP A 6 -9.90 12.76 1.21
CA ASP A 6 -9.98 11.45 0.51
C ASP A 6 -11.39 10.85 0.33
N THR A 7 -12.31 11.09 1.26
CA THR A 7 -13.64 10.47 1.33
C THR A 7 -14.76 11.35 0.79
N GLY A 8 -14.43 12.56 0.32
CA GLY A 8 -15.38 13.52 -0.23
C GLY A 8 -15.59 13.38 -1.73
N PRO A 9 -16.71 13.88 -2.30
CA PRO A 9 -16.92 13.95 -3.74
C PRO A 9 -16.14 15.14 -4.35
N ILE A 10 -14.85 15.24 -4.05
CA ILE A 10 -13.95 16.33 -4.44
C ILE A 10 -12.69 15.73 -5.06
N LEU A 11 -12.14 16.39 -6.09
CA LEU A 11 -10.86 16.00 -6.68
C LEU A 11 -9.73 16.81 -6.03
N GLU A 12 -9.22 16.36 -4.87
CA GLU A 12 -8.28 17.14 -4.07
C GLU A 12 -6.99 17.47 -4.81
N ARG A 13 -6.47 16.54 -5.62
CA ARG A 13 -5.23 16.78 -6.40
C ARG A 13 -5.42 17.87 -7.46
N GLU A 14 -6.59 17.92 -8.10
CA GLU A 14 -6.89 18.97 -9.09
C GLU A 14 -7.01 20.34 -8.41
N LEU A 15 -7.70 20.40 -7.27
CA LEU A 15 -7.79 21.64 -6.49
C LEU A 15 -6.41 22.09 -5.98
N ALA A 16 -5.58 21.16 -5.54
CA ALA A 16 -4.22 21.45 -5.09
C ALA A 16 -3.32 21.97 -6.23
N ARG A 17 -3.44 21.44 -7.45
CA ARG A 17 -2.76 22.01 -8.63
C ARG A 17 -3.22 23.45 -8.88
N ARG A 18 -4.52 23.71 -8.84
CA ARG A 18 -5.10 25.06 -9.02
C ARG A 18 -4.66 26.03 -7.94
N ALA A 19 -4.43 25.54 -6.73
CA ALA A 19 -3.87 26.29 -5.61
C ALA A 19 -2.33 26.41 -5.65
N GLY A 20 -1.68 26.10 -6.78
CA GLY A 20 -0.24 26.31 -6.95
C GLY A 20 0.65 25.29 -6.21
N LEU A 21 0.10 24.19 -5.67
CA LEU A 21 0.87 23.27 -4.82
C LEU A 21 1.79 22.32 -5.60
N GLY A 22 1.61 22.18 -6.91
CA GLY A 22 2.44 21.29 -7.71
C GLY A 22 1.79 20.86 -9.01
N TRP A 23 2.49 20.02 -9.77
CA TRP A 23 2.00 19.49 -11.04
C TRP A 23 1.65 18.01 -10.93
N PHE A 24 0.93 17.50 -11.92
CA PHE A 24 0.66 16.09 -12.04
C PHE A 24 1.84 15.35 -12.69
N GLY A 25 2.47 14.48 -11.92
CA GLY A 25 3.48 13.56 -12.43
C GLY A 25 2.88 12.51 -13.38
N ARG A 26 3.72 11.88 -14.22
CA ARG A 26 3.31 10.71 -15.04
C ARG A 26 2.83 9.53 -14.18
N ASN A 27 3.21 9.50 -12.90
CA ASN A 27 2.71 8.56 -11.90
C ASN A 27 1.34 8.94 -11.32
N THR A 28 0.66 9.97 -11.85
CA THR A 28 -0.64 10.52 -11.40
C THR A 28 -0.65 11.19 -10.02
N MET A 29 0.50 11.28 -9.35
CA MET A 29 0.61 12.00 -8.08
C MET A 29 0.75 13.50 -8.32
N LEU A 30 0.26 14.29 -7.36
CA LEU A 30 0.64 15.69 -7.26
C LEU A 30 2.07 15.76 -6.70
N ILE A 31 2.97 16.43 -7.41
CA ILE A 31 4.37 16.57 -7.02
C ILE A 31 4.63 18.05 -6.70
N HIS A 32 5.05 18.31 -5.46
CA HIS A 32 5.48 19.63 -5.03
C HIS A 32 6.98 19.83 -5.36
N PRO A 33 7.38 20.98 -5.94
CA PRO A 33 8.73 21.19 -6.47
C PRO A 33 9.85 21.07 -5.43
N ARG A 34 9.54 21.26 -4.15
CA ARG A 34 10.51 21.22 -3.04
C ARG A 34 10.26 20.14 -1.99
N ARG A 35 9.26 19.28 -2.19
CA ARG A 35 8.87 18.25 -1.19
C ARG A 35 8.63 16.88 -1.80
N GLY A 36 8.67 16.77 -3.13
CA GLY A 36 8.26 15.54 -3.81
C GLY A 36 6.74 15.34 -3.68
N SER A 37 6.30 14.11 -3.46
CA SER A 37 4.90 13.69 -3.42
C SER A 37 4.49 13.01 -2.10
N TYR A 38 5.41 12.93 -1.12
CA TYR A 38 5.12 12.37 0.21
C TYR A 38 4.46 13.41 1.12
N PHE A 39 3.23 13.77 0.79
CA PHE A 39 2.38 14.61 1.62
C PHE A 39 0.91 14.24 1.44
N PHE A 40 0.10 14.54 2.44
CA PHE A 40 -1.35 14.39 2.37
C PHE A 40 -2.02 15.67 1.86
N LEU A 41 -3.17 15.51 1.21
CA LEU A 41 -4.01 16.62 0.78
C LEU A 41 -5.25 16.69 1.66
N GLY A 42 -5.65 17.92 1.98
CA GLY A 42 -6.93 18.23 2.57
C GLY A 42 -7.50 19.48 1.94
N VAL A 43 -8.82 19.59 1.91
CA VAL A 43 -9.54 20.71 1.32
C VAL A 43 -10.48 21.30 2.36
N LEU A 44 -10.47 22.62 2.50
CA LEU A 44 -11.41 23.36 3.33
C LEU A 44 -12.25 24.28 2.45
N LEU A 45 -13.51 23.93 2.25
CA LEU A 45 -14.47 24.77 1.54
C LEU A 45 -14.98 25.85 2.49
N VAL A 46 -14.86 27.10 2.07
CA VAL A 46 -15.29 28.28 2.82
C VAL A 46 -16.25 29.10 1.97
N GLU A 47 -17.13 29.86 2.63
CA GLU A 47 -18.06 30.79 1.97
C GLU A 47 -17.42 32.16 1.72
N ARG A 48 -16.20 32.37 2.25
CA ARG A 48 -15.46 33.61 2.06
C ARG A 48 -14.84 33.62 0.67
N GLU A 49 -15.01 34.74 -0.02
CA GLU A 49 -14.25 35.05 -1.21
C GLU A 49 -12.78 35.27 -0.80
N LEU A 50 -11.88 34.53 -1.45
CA LEU A 50 -10.44 34.58 -1.24
C LEU A 50 -9.80 34.87 -2.59
N GLU A 51 -8.72 35.65 -2.58
CA GLU A 51 -7.89 35.81 -3.77
C GLU A 51 -7.27 34.43 -4.11
N PRO A 52 -7.48 33.89 -5.31
CA PRO A 52 -6.92 32.60 -5.69
C PRO A 52 -5.40 32.69 -5.86
N ASP A 53 -4.71 31.63 -5.43
CA ASP A 53 -3.30 31.43 -5.79
C ASP A 53 -3.14 31.21 -7.31
N VAL A 54 -1.92 31.43 -7.81
CA VAL A 54 -1.58 31.13 -9.20
C VAL A 54 -1.50 29.61 -9.41
N PRO A 55 -2.24 29.03 -10.37
CA PRO A 55 -2.16 27.61 -10.68
C PRO A 55 -0.75 27.17 -11.08
N PHE A 56 -0.38 25.94 -10.72
CA PHE A 56 0.88 25.37 -11.14
C PHE A 56 0.72 24.69 -12.52
N GLU A 57 1.13 25.39 -13.58
CA GLU A 57 0.94 24.92 -14.97
C GLU A 57 2.12 24.13 -15.53
N ALA A 58 3.34 24.36 -15.03
CA ALA A 58 4.55 23.77 -15.58
C ALA A 58 4.64 22.25 -15.30
N ASP A 59 4.87 21.46 -16.35
CA ASP A 59 5.22 20.05 -16.22
C ASP A 59 6.73 19.89 -16.00
N HIS A 60 7.11 19.39 -14.82
CA HIS A 60 8.52 19.13 -14.51
C HIS A 60 8.94 17.66 -14.69
N CYS A 61 8.08 16.79 -15.22
CA CYS A 61 8.51 15.44 -15.60
C CYS A 61 9.43 15.46 -16.82
N GLY A 62 9.25 16.41 -17.75
CA GLY A 62 10.01 16.44 -19.00
C GLY A 62 9.97 15.09 -19.73
N SER A 63 11.15 14.60 -20.15
CA SER A 63 11.32 13.29 -20.79
C SER A 63 11.40 12.10 -19.81
N CYS A 64 11.34 12.33 -18.49
CA CYS A 64 11.44 11.26 -17.50
C CYS A 64 10.28 10.27 -17.61
N HIS A 65 10.60 8.98 -17.61
CA HIS A 65 9.66 7.85 -17.60
C HIS A 65 9.92 6.83 -16.48
N ALA A 66 10.79 7.13 -15.50
CA ALA A 66 11.22 6.18 -14.48
C ALA A 66 10.06 5.47 -13.73
N CYS A 67 8.98 6.19 -13.42
CA CYS A 67 7.80 5.61 -12.78
C CYS A 67 7.02 4.66 -13.70
N LEU A 68 6.99 4.91 -15.00
CA LEU A 68 6.35 4.05 -15.99
C LEU A 68 7.13 2.74 -16.10
N ASP A 69 8.45 2.84 -16.25
CA ASP A 69 9.35 1.70 -16.42
C ASP A 69 9.39 0.81 -15.18
N ALA A 70 9.33 1.40 -13.99
CA ALA A 70 9.35 0.66 -12.73
C ALA A 70 8.01 0.03 -12.34
N CYS A 71 6.89 0.44 -12.96
CA CYS A 71 5.57 -0.06 -12.58
C CYS A 71 5.43 -1.54 -13.00
N PRO A 72 5.39 -2.49 -12.05
CA PRO A 72 5.52 -3.92 -12.38
C PRO A 72 4.33 -4.46 -13.17
N THR A 73 3.17 -3.81 -13.04
CA THR A 73 1.93 -4.18 -13.75
C THR A 73 1.67 -3.31 -14.97
N GLY A 74 2.53 -2.34 -15.29
CA GLY A 74 2.29 -1.40 -16.39
C GLY A 74 0.97 -0.62 -16.22
N ALA A 75 0.59 -0.29 -14.99
CA ALA A 75 -0.65 0.42 -14.71
C ALA A 75 -0.61 1.89 -15.17
N LEU A 76 0.58 2.50 -15.22
CA LEU A 76 0.76 3.88 -15.65
C LEU A 76 0.91 3.93 -17.18
N LEU A 77 0.00 4.63 -17.85
CA LEU A 77 -0.09 4.69 -19.31
C LEU A 77 0.54 5.95 -19.91
N GLY A 78 1.26 6.73 -19.09
CA GLY A 78 1.91 7.96 -19.52
C GLY A 78 0.97 9.15 -19.50
N ARG A 79 0.91 9.91 -20.60
CA ARG A 79 0.06 11.09 -20.77
C ARG A 79 -0.88 10.90 -21.96
N ASP A 80 -2.09 11.43 -21.86
CA ASP A 80 -3.00 11.53 -23.01
C ASP A 80 -2.62 12.70 -23.93
N GLU A 81 -3.43 12.91 -24.98
CA GLU A 81 -3.24 13.98 -25.97
C GLU A 81 -3.30 15.39 -25.34
N ALA A 82 -4.00 15.54 -24.21
CA ALA A 82 -4.10 16.80 -23.47
C ALA A 82 -2.97 16.96 -22.44
N GLY A 83 -2.05 16.00 -22.35
CA GLY A 83 -0.95 16.00 -21.38
C GLY A 83 -1.36 15.56 -19.96
N ALA A 84 -2.60 15.14 -19.74
CA ALA A 84 -3.05 14.63 -18.45
C ALA A 84 -2.47 13.21 -18.22
N PRO A 85 -2.03 12.87 -17.00
CA PRO A 85 -1.48 11.54 -16.75
C PRO A 85 -2.60 10.50 -16.74
N VAL A 86 -2.31 9.31 -17.27
CA VAL A 86 -3.29 8.24 -17.42
C VAL A 86 -2.85 7.01 -16.64
N ILE A 87 -3.80 6.39 -15.93
CA ILE A 87 -3.61 5.16 -15.17
C ILE A 87 -4.75 4.18 -15.44
N ASP A 88 -4.42 2.91 -15.66
CA ASP A 88 -5.39 1.81 -15.53
C ASP A 88 -5.42 1.33 -14.07
N ALA A 89 -6.38 1.86 -13.30
CA ALA A 89 -6.53 1.52 -11.89
C ALA A 89 -6.71 0.01 -11.67
N ARG A 90 -7.30 -0.73 -12.62
CA ARG A 90 -7.52 -2.19 -12.49
C ARG A 90 -6.22 -2.99 -12.47
N ARG A 91 -5.12 -2.39 -12.90
CA ARG A 91 -3.76 -2.96 -12.86
C ARG A 91 -2.91 -2.38 -11.73
N CYS A 92 -3.31 -1.25 -11.14
CA CYS A 92 -2.53 -0.58 -10.10
C CYS A 92 -2.52 -1.42 -8.82
N ILE A 93 -1.32 -1.80 -8.33
CA ILE A 93 -1.19 -2.59 -7.09
C ILE A 93 -1.87 -1.89 -5.91
N SER A 94 -1.80 -0.56 -5.83
CA SER A 94 -2.49 0.20 -4.78
C SER A 94 -4.01 -0.01 -4.84
N TYR A 95 -4.62 0.10 -6.02
CA TYR A 95 -6.06 -0.19 -6.19
C TYR A 95 -6.38 -1.66 -5.90
N LEU A 96 -5.58 -2.61 -6.42
CA LEU A 96 -5.77 -4.05 -6.19
C LEU A 96 -5.75 -4.39 -4.70
N THR A 97 -4.87 -3.75 -3.93
CA THR A 97 -4.69 -4.05 -2.51
C THR A 97 -5.59 -3.24 -1.58
N ILE A 98 -6.17 -2.11 -2.02
CA ILE A 98 -6.98 -1.22 -1.17
C ILE A 98 -8.47 -1.26 -1.54
N GLU A 99 -8.79 -1.11 -2.83
CA GLU A 99 -10.17 -0.84 -3.30
C GLU A 99 -10.87 -2.06 -3.86
N LEU A 100 -10.14 -2.93 -4.55
CA LEU A 100 -10.71 -4.13 -5.15
C LEU A 100 -11.26 -5.04 -4.05
N ARG A 101 -12.57 -5.30 -4.09
CA ARG A 101 -13.25 -6.21 -3.13
C ARG A 101 -13.22 -7.67 -3.56
N GLY A 102 -13.03 -7.94 -4.84
CA GLY A 102 -13.06 -9.28 -5.41
C GLY A 102 -11.68 -9.90 -5.61
N SER A 103 -11.64 -10.89 -6.49
CA SER A 103 -10.41 -11.63 -6.83
C SER A 103 -9.42 -10.77 -7.62
N ILE A 104 -8.13 -10.88 -7.26
CA ILE A 104 -7.04 -10.29 -8.02
C ILE A 104 -6.80 -11.17 -9.26
N PRO A 105 -6.75 -10.62 -10.49
CA PRO A 105 -6.43 -11.38 -11.70
C PRO A 105 -5.15 -12.20 -11.54
N THR A 106 -5.18 -13.47 -11.92
CA THR A 106 -4.10 -14.44 -11.64
C THR A 106 -2.77 -14.03 -12.25
N GLU A 107 -2.79 -13.36 -13.40
CA GLU A 107 -1.62 -12.83 -14.10
C GLU A 107 -0.96 -11.64 -13.39
N LEU A 108 -1.70 -10.94 -12.52
CA LEU A 108 -1.18 -9.80 -11.75
C LEU A 108 -0.58 -10.22 -10.41
N ARG A 109 -1.01 -11.34 -9.82
CA ARG A 109 -0.56 -11.80 -8.50
C ARG A 109 0.96 -11.93 -8.38
N PRO A 110 1.70 -12.53 -9.35
CA PRO A 110 3.17 -12.61 -9.29
C PRO A 110 3.86 -11.24 -9.29
N LEU A 111 3.26 -10.24 -9.92
CA LEU A 111 3.85 -8.91 -10.10
C LEU A 111 3.72 -8.03 -8.85
N MET A 112 2.93 -8.45 -7.85
CA MET A 112 2.68 -7.67 -6.63
C MET A 112 3.82 -7.75 -5.61
N GLY A 113 4.67 -8.77 -5.69
CA GLY A 113 5.69 -9.03 -4.68
C GLY A 113 5.06 -9.30 -3.31
N ASN A 114 5.59 -8.68 -2.25
CA ASN A 114 5.11 -8.83 -0.87
C ASN A 114 4.13 -7.72 -0.42
N ARG A 115 3.56 -6.95 -1.35
CA ARG A 115 2.70 -5.80 -1.02
C ARG A 115 1.32 -6.25 -0.56
N ILE A 116 1.01 -6.00 0.70
CA ILE A 116 -0.28 -6.35 1.31
C ILE A 116 -1.27 -5.17 1.40
N TYR A 117 -0.78 -3.93 1.26
CA TYR A 117 -1.59 -2.71 1.27
C TYR A 117 -0.82 -1.56 0.64
N GLY A 118 -1.37 -0.95 -0.42
CA GLY A 118 -0.73 0.15 -1.14
C GLY A 118 0.46 -0.29 -2.00
N CYS A 119 1.04 0.68 -2.71
CA CYS A 119 2.25 0.50 -3.50
C CYS A 119 2.91 1.86 -3.76
N ASP A 120 4.16 2.01 -3.33
CA ASP A 120 4.89 3.28 -3.44
C ASP A 120 5.95 3.28 -4.55
N ILE A 121 6.10 2.21 -5.35
CA ILE A 121 7.17 2.06 -6.36
C ILE A 121 7.28 3.31 -7.25
N CYS A 122 6.14 3.78 -7.79
CA CYS A 122 6.12 4.90 -8.72
C CYS A 122 6.49 6.25 -8.07
N GLN A 123 6.41 6.32 -6.75
CA GLN A 123 6.87 7.45 -5.94
C GLN A 123 8.34 7.25 -5.52
N GLU A 124 8.75 6.05 -5.11
CA GLU A 124 10.13 5.71 -4.69
C GLU A 124 11.15 5.97 -5.81
N VAL A 125 10.81 5.63 -7.05
CA VAL A 125 11.69 5.88 -8.21
C VAL A 125 11.60 7.31 -8.76
N CYS A 126 10.71 8.16 -8.23
CA CYS A 126 10.54 9.52 -8.72
C CYS A 126 11.74 10.39 -8.31
N PRO A 127 12.46 11.03 -9.25
CA PRO A 127 13.62 11.87 -8.92
C PRO A 127 13.31 13.01 -7.95
N PHE A 128 12.08 13.56 -8.00
CA PHE A 128 11.65 14.62 -7.09
C PHE A 128 11.49 14.13 -5.65
N ASN A 129 11.12 12.87 -5.43
CA ASN A 129 11.11 12.30 -4.09
C ASN A 129 12.54 12.04 -3.61
N GLN A 130 13.37 11.43 -4.45
CA GLN A 130 14.77 11.12 -4.09
C GLN A 130 15.58 12.37 -3.75
N SER A 131 15.30 13.47 -4.44
CA SER A 131 16.06 14.73 -4.27
C SER A 131 15.47 15.67 -3.23
N PHE A 132 14.14 15.68 -3.03
CA PHE A 132 13.48 16.73 -2.26
C PHE A 132 12.55 16.25 -1.15
N ALA A 133 12.16 14.97 -1.13
CA ALA A 133 11.35 14.48 -0.03
C ALA A 133 12.21 14.36 1.24
N ALA A 134 11.61 14.69 2.37
CA ALA A 134 12.24 14.56 3.68
C ALA A 134 11.29 13.79 4.60
N GLU A 135 11.86 13.02 5.51
CA GLU A 135 11.09 12.35 6.56
C GLU A 135 10.35 13.38 7.42
N SER A 136 9.08 13.11 7.68
CA SER A 136 8.26 13.97 8.51
C SER A 136 8.74 13.94 9.96
N ARG A 137 8.81 15.12 10.59
CA ARG A 137 9.06 15.25 12.03
C ARG A 137 7.78 15.28 12.87
N GLU A 138 6.61 15.23 12.24
CA GLU A 138 5.32 15.21 12.92
C GLU A 138 5.06 13.80 13.50
N PRO A 139 5.03 13.64 14.84
CA PRO A 139 4.91 12.32 15.48
C PRO A 139 3.65 11.56 15.09
N ARG A 140 2.56 12.26 14.71
CA ARG A 140 1.32 11.62 14.24
C ARG A 140 1.49 10.81 12.95
N TYR A 141 2.52 11.13 12.16
CA TYR A 141 2.85 10.45 10.90
C TYR A 141 4.04 9.49 11.03
N SER A 142 4.64 9.36 12.21
CA SER A 142 5.61 8.31 12.47
C SER A 142 4.97 6.94 12.25
N ALA A 143 5.75 5.99 11.73
CA ALA A 143 5.33 4.59 11.66
C ALA A 143 4.91 4.15 13.07
N ARG A 144 3.71 3.59 13.15
CA ARG A 144 3.07 3.19 14.40
C ARG A 144 3.05 1.68 14.50
N GLY A 145 3.12 1.21 15.74
CA GLY A 145 2.81 -0.18 16.03
C GLY A 145 1.35 -0.49 15.71
N PRO A 146 1.02 -1.73 15.36
CA PRO A 146 -0.34 -2.27 15.40
C PRO A 146 -1.21 -1.78 16.56
N GLY A 147 -2.39 -1.21 16.27
CA GLY A 147 -3.33 -0.73 17.29
C GLY A 147 -2.96 0.57 18.01
N GLU A 148 -1.79 1.17 17.74
CA GLU A 148 -1.45 2.48 18.30
C GLU A 148 -2.28 3.59 17.64
N ARG A 149 -3.11 4.25 18.46
CA ARG A 149 -3.94 5.37 18.01
C ARG A 149 -3.05 6.56 17.64
N PRO A 150 -3.43 7.38 16.64
CA PRO A 150 -2.76 8.64 16.39
C PRO A 150 -2.81 9.52 17.64
N VAL A 151 -1.71 10.23 17.94
CA VAL A 151 -1.68 11.22 19.02
C VAL A 151 -2.80 12.24 18.79
N GLY A 152 -3.69 12.42 19.78
CA GLY A 152 -4.82 13.35 19.72
C GLY A 152 -6.13 12.79 19.15
N VAL A 153 -6.25 11.46 18.96
CA VAL A 153 -7.53 10.80 18.63
C VAL A 153 -8.14 10.18 19.89
N GLU A 154 -9.26 10.77 20.33
CA GLU A 154 -10.06 10.26 21.46
C GLU A 154 -10.60 8.85 21.18
N PRO A 155 -10.74 7.99 22.21
CA PRO A 155 -11.39 6.68 22.06
C PRO A 155 -12.86 6.83 21.67
N VAL A 156 -13.38 5.89 20.87
CA VAL A 156 -14.82 5.80 20.63
C VAL A 156 -15.50 5.35 21.94
N PRO A 157 -16.58 6.01 22.40
CA PRO A 157 -17.28 5.60 23.61
C PRO A 157 -17.76 4.15 23.53
N GLY A 158 -17.32 3.31 24.48
CA GLY A 158 -17.70 1.89 24.56
C GLY A 158 -16.74 0.91 23.87
N GLU A 159 -15.62 1.38 23.32
CA GLU A 159 -14.66 0.51 22.63
C GLU A 159 -13.55 0.03 23.58
N GLU A 160 -13.59 -1.25 23.97
CA GLU A 160 -12.50 -1.88 24.73
C GLU A 160 -11.34 -2.26 23.77
N VAL A 161 -10.12 -1.83 24.10
CA VAL A 161 -8.89 -2.32 23.47
C VAL A 161 -8.30 -3.36 24.42
N PRO A 162 -8.10 -4.62 24.00
CA PRO A 162 -7.46 -5.61 24.87
C PRO A 162 -6.10 -5.13 25.36
N GLU A 163 -5.90 -5.14 26.68
CA GLU A 163 -4.64 -4.80 27.33
C GLU A 163 -3.54 -5.78 26.85
N GLY A 164 -2.43 -5.26 26.32
CA GLY A 164 -1.31 -6.09 25.86
C GLY A 164 -1.28 -6.45 24.37
N SER A 165 -2.05 -5.77 23.50
CA SER A 165 -1.94 -5.89 22.04
C SER A 165 -0.66 -5.26 21.44
N ALA A 166 0.46 -5.35 22.15
CA ALA A 166 1.72 -4.72 21.76
C ALA A 166 2.40 -5.50 20.65
N LEU A 167 2.59 -4.86 19.49
CA LEU A 167 3.83 -4.97 18.71
C LEU A 167 4.18 -3.56 18.19
N PRO A 168 5.41 -3.04 18.38
CA PRO A 168 5.88 -1.76 17.80
C PRO A 168 6.38 -1.99 16.35
N GLY A 169 6.22 -1.09 15.38
CA GLY A 169 6.78 0.25 15.30
C GLY A 169 7.65 0.42 14.04
N THR A 170 8.40 -0.60 13.60
CA THR A 170 9.07 -0.64 12.28
C THR A 170 9.38 -2.07 11.77
N ASP A 171 8.95 -3.12 12.46
CA ASP A 171 9.02 -4.52 12.01
C ASP A 171 7.62 -5.15 12.14
N GLY A 172 6.80 -5.03 11.09
CA GLY A 172 5.45 -5.58 11.08
C GLY A 172 5.44 -7.12 11.25
N PRO A 173 4.31 -7.74 11.64
CA PRO A 173 4.26 -9.18 11.77
C PRO A 173 4.64 -9.85 10.45
N GLY A 174 5.39 -10.96 10.52
CA GLY A 174 5.69 -11.75 9.33
C GLY A 174 4.41 -12.25 8.64
N LEU A 175 4.52 -12.61 7.36
CA LEU A 175 3.37 -13.03 6.55
C LEU A 175 2.58 -14.19 7.18
N VAL A 176 3.26 -15.14 7.83
CA VAL A 176 2.61 -16.24 8.57
C VAL A 176 1.76 -15.71 9.73
N SER A 177 2.28 -14.76 10.52
CA SER A 177 1.53 -14.16 11.62
C SER A 177 0.31 -13.39 11.13
N LEU A 178 0.46 -12.65 10.02
CA LEU A 178 -0.68 -11.97 9.37
C LEU A 178 -1.71 -12.96 8.83
N MET A 179 -1.26 -14.12 8.32
CA MET A 179 -2.14 -15.18 7.83
C MET A 179 -2.80 -15.99 8.96
N ARG A 180 -2.27 -15.98 10.19
CA ARG A 180 -2.95 -16.54 11.37
C ARG A 180 -3.94 -15.58 12.02
N MET A 181 -3.72 -14.28 11.84
CA MET A 181 -4.54 -13.23 12.48
C MET A 181 -6.03 -13.44 12.18
N THR A 182 -6.81 -13.55 13.25
CA THR A 182 -8.28 -13.61 13.22
C THR A 182 -8.86 -12.23 12.83
N GLU A 183 -10.15 -12.18 12.50
CA GLU A 183 -10.82 -10.91 12.18
C GLU A 183 -10.83 -9.94 13.38
N ALA A 184 -11.01 -10.45 14.60
CA ALA A 184 -10.98 -9.65 15.82
C ALA A 184 -9.60 -9.02 16.06
N GLU A 185 -8.53 -9.82 15.91
CA GLU A 185 -7.15 -9.33 16.02
C GLU A 185 -6.82 -8.35 14.90
N TRP A 186 -7.27 -8.60 13.66
CA TRP A 186 -7.11 -7.68 12.54
C TRP A 186 -7.81 -6.35 12.76
N SER A 187 -9.03 -6.37 13.31
CA SER A 187 -9.78 -5.16 13.64
C SER A 187 -9.04 -4.33 14.70
N ALA A 188 -8.47 -4.97 15.72
CA ALA A 188 -7.64 -4.30 16.73
C ALA A 188 -6.34 -3.75 16.11
N TYR A 189 -5.63 -4.57 15.33
CA TYR A 189 -4.36 -4.25 14.65
C TYR A 189 -4.49 -3.03 13.73
N THR A 190 -5.59 -2.95 12.97
CA THR A 190 -5.80 -1.90 11.96
C THR A 190 -6.50 -0.64 12.49
N ARG A 191 -6.81 -0.58 13.79
CA ARG A 191 -7.54 0.56 14.37
C ARG A 191 -6.81 1.88 14.12
N GLY A 192 -7.54 2.90 13.66
CA GLY A 192 -6.97 4.21 13.37
C GLY A 192 -5.99 4.25 12.19
N SER A 193 -5.91 3.17 11.40
CA SER A 193 -5.10 3.07 10.19
C SER A 193 -5.98 3.05 8.94
N ALA A 194 -5.43 3.57 7.83
CA ALA A 194 -6.04 3.45 6.52
C ALA A 194 -6.23 1.98 6.09
N LEU A 195 -5.45 1.05 6.64
CA LEU A 195 -5.57 -0.39 6.42
C LEU A 195 -7.00 -0.92 6.53
N ARG A 196 -7.86 -0.32 7.36
CA ARG A 196 -9.27 -0.74 7.48
C ARG A 196 -10.02 -0.65 6.16
N ARG A 197 -9.59 0.21 5.23
CA ARG A 197 -10.23 0.38 3.92
C ARG A 197 -10.26 -0.90 3.11
N VAL A 198 -9.30 -1.82 3.26
CA VAL A 198 -9.28 -3.08 2.50
C VAL A 198 -10.31 -4.11 3.02
N GLY A 199 -10.68 -4.06 4.30
CA GLY A 199 -11.49 -5.09 4.96
C GLY A 199 -10.71 -6.39 5.23
N TYR A 200 -11.19 -7.22 6.16
CA TYR A 200 -10.49 -8.43 6.61
C TYR A 200 -10.22 -9.42 5.46
N SER A 201 -11.24 -9.83 4.72
CA SER A 201 -11.07 -10.79 3.61
C SER A 201 -10.12 -10.26 2.53
N GLY A 202 -10.21 -8.97 2.19
CA GLY A 202 -9.28 -8.34 1.23
C GLY A 202 -7.84 -8.28 1.75
N PHE A 203 -7.66 -8.06 3.06
CA PHE A 203 -6.35 -8.13 3.70
C PHE A 203 -5.76 -9.54 3.62
N LYS A 204 -6.52 -10.56 4.02
CA LYS A 204 -6.08 -11.97 3.99
C LYS A 204 -5.78 -12.44 2.57
N ARG A 205 -6.61 -12.03 1.61
CA ARG A 205 -6.35 -12.21 0.16
C ARG A 205 -4.98 -11.66 -0.23
N ASN A 206 -4.65 -10.43 0.15
CA ASN A 206 -3.36 -9.83 -0.19
C ASN A 206 -2.18 -10.54 0.49
N VAL A 207 -2.35 -10.96 1.76
CA VAL A 207 -1.35 -11.73 2.49
C VAL A 207 -1.07 -13.07 1.79
N ALA A 208 -2.11 -13.79 1.36
CA ALA A 208 -1.95 -15.03 0.62
C ALA A 208 -1.16 -14.83 -0.69
N VAL A 209 -1.44 -13.76 -1.44
CA VAL A 209 -0.64 -13.40 -2.64
C VAL A 209 0.83 -13.17 -2.30
N ALA A 210 1.10 -12.39 -1.26
CA ALA A 210 2.47 -12.13 -0.80
C ALA A 210 3.20 -13.42 -0.38
N MET A 211 2.51 -14.34 0.30
CA MET A 211 3.05 -15.64 0.70
C MET A 211 3.36 -16.52 -0.50
N GLY A 212 2.46 -16.61 -1.49
CA GLY A 212 2.70 -17.37 -2.72
C GLY A 212 3.89 -16.85 -3.52
N ASN A 213 4.09 -15.53 -3.55
CA ASN A 213 5.26 -14.92 -4.19
C ASN A 213 6.57 -15.24 -3.45
N TRP A 214 6.54 -15.24 -2.11
CA TRP A 214 7.69 -15.64 -1.29
C TRP A 214 8.00 -17.14 -1.42
N LEU A 215 7.00 -18.01 -1.42
CA LEU A 215 7.19 -19.45 -1.63
C LEU A 215 7.83 -19.74 -2.99
N ALA A 216 7.36 -19.08 -4.05
CA ALA A 216 7.94 -19.20 -5.38
C ALA A 216 9.43 -18.79 -5.41
N SER A 217 9.82 -17.73 -4.69
CA SER A 217 11.23 -17.31 -4.64
C SER A 217 12.11 -18.32 -3.92
N VAL A 218 11.63 -18.89 -2.80
CA VAL A 218 12.35 -19.94 -2.08
C VAL A 218 12.52 -21.21 -2.93
N ALA A 219 11.48 -21.61 -3.67
CA ALA A 219 11.55 -22.77 -4.57
C ALA A 219 12.62 -22.57 -5.67
N ALA A 220 12.69 -21.37 -6.28
CA ALA A 220 13.68 -21.04 -7.30
C ALA A 220 15.12 -21.09 -6.76
N GLU A 221 15.36 -20.59 -5.55
CA GLU A 221 16.69 -20.63 -4.90
C GLU A 221 17.17 -22.08 -4.65
N THR A 222 16.26 -23.01 -4.38
CA THR A 222 16.63 -24.43 -4.18
C THR A 222 16.98 -25.17 -5.48
N THR A 223 16.48 -24.71 -6.63
CA THR A 223 16.77 -25.34 -7.94
C THR A 223 18.09 -24.89 -8.57
N ASP A 224 18.59 -23.70 -8.20
CA ASP A 224 19.76 -23.07 -8.85
C ASP A 224 21.14 -23.46 -8.27
N GLY A 225 21.20 -24.43 -7.35
CA GLY A 225 22.37 -25.32 -7.21
C GLY A 225 23.75 -24.73 -6.86
N GLU A 226 23.89 -23.46 -6.46
CA GLU A 226 25.15 -22.92 -5.91
C GLU A 226 25.04 -22.72 -4.39
N VAL A 227 25.38 -23.78 -3.65
CA VAL A 227 25.51 -23.77 -2.20
C VAL A 227 26.76 -22.97 -1.82
N ASN A 228 26.67 -21.65 -1.79
CA ASN A 228 27.57 -20.87 -0.94
C ASN A 228 27.08 -21.04 0.50
N GLY A 229 27.64 -22.05 1.16
CA GLY A 229 27.29 -22.49 2.50
C GLY A 229 27.40 -21.38 3.54
N ARG A 230 26.32 -20.62 3.72
CA ARG A 230 26.01 -19.80 4.91
C ARG A 230 24.64 -19.11 4.88
N THR A 231 23.63 -19.65 4.22
CA THR A 231 22.25 -19.14 4.35
C THR A 231 21.36 -20.23 4.93
N SER A 232 21.19 -20.18 6.24
CA SER A 232 20.15 -20.93 6.95
C SER A 232 18.80 -20.66 6.27
N MET A 233 17.97 -21.69 6.08
CA MET A 233 16.55 -21.64 5.66
C MET A 233 15.66 -20.92 6.69
N ARG A 234 16.09 -19.74 7.10
CA ARG A 234 15.43 -18.83 8.03
C ARG A 234 15.53 -17.47 7.38
N SER A 235 14.44 -16.99 6.79
CA SER A 235 14.31 -15.56 6.54
C SER A 235 14.45 -14.83 7.89
N ALA A 236 14.91 -13.59 7.86
CA ALA A 236 15.19 -12.77 9.05
C ALA A 236 13.97 -12.61 10.02
N ALA A 237 12.79 -13.14 9.67
CA ALA A 237 11.56 -13.12 10.46
C ALA A 237 11.07 -14.50 10.96
N GLY A 238 11.86 -15.57 10.85
CA GLY A 238 11.67 -16.77 11.68
C GLY A 238 10.56 -17.77 11.32
N ALA A 239 9.83 -17.61 10.20
CA ALA A 239 8.87 -18.62 9.74
C ALA A 239 9.53 -19.63 8.77
N SER A 240 9.28 -20.92 8.99
CA SER A 240 9.69 -22.00 8.08
C SER A 240 8.72 -22.14 6.89
N VAL A 241 9.19 -22.70 5.78
CA VAL A 241 8.34 -23.04 4.62
C VAL A 241 7.18 -23.95 5.03
N ALA A 242 7.43 -24.93 5.90
CA ALA A 242 6.41 -25.83 6.41
C ALA A 242 5.31 -25.09 7.18
N GLU A 243 5.66 -24.10 8.00
CA GLU A 243 4.67 -23.28 8.71
C GLU A 243 3.85 -22.41 7.75
N ALA A 244 4.49 -21.86 6.70
CA ALA A 244 3.80 -21.06 5.70
C ALA A 244 2.78 -21.88 4.90
N ILE A 245 3.14 -23.11 4.51
CA ILE A 245 2.22 -24.05 3.84
C ILE A 245 1.05 -24.38 4.77
N ALA A 246 1.33 -24.78 6.01
CA ALA A 246 0.29 -25.19 6.95
C ALA A 246 -0.76 -24.09 7.21
N VAL A 247 -0.35 -22.81 7.31
CA VAL A 247 -1.32 -21.72 7.50
C VAL A 247 -2.09 -21.37 6.22
N LEU A 248 -1.53 -21.63 5.05
CA LEU A 248 -2.25 -21.48 3.78
C LEU A 248 -3.26 -22.62 3.57
N GLU A 249 -2.91 -23.86 3.94
CA GLU A 249 -3.85 -25.00 3.92
C GLU A 249 -5.06 -24.72 4.82
N ALA A 250 -4.83 -24.29 6.07
CA ALA A 250 -5.91 -23.91 6.97
C ALA A 250 -6.78 -22.79 6.39
N ALA A 251 -6.18 -21.80 5.71
CA ALA A 251 -6.91 -20.73 5.06
C ALA A 251 -7.69 -21.17 3.80
N ALA A 252 -7.21 -22.18 3.08
CA ALA A 252 -7.92 -22.80 1.97
C ALA A 252 -9.17 -23.55 2.48
N ASP A 253 -9.04 -24.24 3.61
CA ASP A 253 -10.14 -25.00 4.19
C ASP A 253 -11.20 -24.08 4.82
N GLU A 254 -10.77 -23.22 5.75
CA GLU A 254 -11.66 -22.47 6.64
C GLU A 254 -12.01 -21.06 6.14
N GLY A 255 -11.26 -20.53 5.17
CA GLY A 255 -11.46 -19.19 4.64
C GLY A 255 -12.78 -19.02 3.89
N ASP A 256 -13.23 -17.76 3.77
CA ASP A 256 -14.27 -17.45 2.80
C ASP A 256 -13.80 -17.72 1.35
N ALA A 257 -14.72 -17.64 0.38
CA ALA A 257 -14.40 -17.95 -1.01
C ALA A 257 -13.23 -17.15 -1.58
N LEU A 258 -13.07 -15.89 -1.16
CA LEU A 258 -11.99 -15.03 -1.64
C LEU A 258 -10.64 -15.43 -1.03
N ILE A 259 -10.62 -15.69 0.28
CA ILE A 259 -9.42 -16.15 0.99
C ILE A 259 -8.97 -17.51 0.44
N ARG A 260 -9.91 -18.45 0.31
CA ARG A 260 -9.66 -19.81 -0.20
C ARG A 260 -9.00 -19.78 -1.56
N GLU A 261 -9.58 -19.08 -2.52
CA GLU A 261 -9.06 -18.98 -3.89
C GLU A 261 -7.60 -18.49 -3.93
N HIS A 262 -7.24 -17.54 -3.07
CA HIS A 262 -5.89 -16.97 -3.07
C HIS A 262 -4.91 -17.81 -2.25
N ALA A 263 -5.38 -18.54 -1.24
CA ALA A 263 -4.59 -19.50 -0.49
C ALA A 263 -4.25 -20.73 -1.36
N GLU A 264 -5.21 -21.28 -2.08
CA GLU A 264 -5.01 -22.37 -3.06
C GLU A 264 -4.02 -21.95 -4.16
N TRP A 265 -4.18 -20.74 -4.69
CA TRP A 265 -3.21 -20.19 -5.65
C TRP A 265 -1.82 -20.07 -5.05
N ALA A 266 -1.70 -19.62 -3.79
CA ALA A 266 -0.40 -19.48 -3.13
C ALA A 266 0.28 -20.85 -2.92
N LEU A 267 -0.49 -21.87 -2.53
CA LEU A 267 -0.02 -23.25 -2.39
C LEU A 267 0.46 -23.83 -3.71
N SER A 268 -0.21 -23.51 -4.83
CA SER A 268 0.20 -24.01 -6.16
C SER A 268 1.49 -23.36 -6.70
N ARG A 269 2.15 -22.47 -5.94
CA ARG A 269 3.41 -21.81 -6.32
C ARG A 269 4.65 -22.54 -5.80
N PHE A 270 4.51 -23.50 -4.90
CA PHE A 270 5.56 -24.30 -4.28
C PHE A 270 5.40 -25.77 -4.67
#